data_AF-A0A5R8K911-F1
#
_entry.id   AF-A0A5R8K911-F1
#
_cell.length_a   1.000
_cell.length_b   1.000
_cell.length_c   1.000
_cell.angle_alpha   90.00
_cell.angle_beta   90.00
_cell.angle_gamma   90.00
#
_symmetry.space_group_name_H-M   'P 1'
#
loop_
_entity.id
_entity.type
_entity.pdbx_description
1 polymer ?
#
loop_
_entity_poly.entity_id
_entity_poly.type
_entity_poly.pdbx_seq_one_letter_code
_entity_poly.pdbx_strand_id
1 'polypeptide(L)'
;MFKTGQAVVCINDEFEPWVFDLYRSLPKKGKIYTVRSLGVGRSKPQFTVNDDAEIKIKGAEFDIMILLEELLNPDDPHSSVKQELGFRSDRFAPLEEIEEEEEVYEMVGIGKQQKEYEPQPR
;
A
#
# COMPACT_ATOMS: atom_id res chain seq x y z
N MET A 1 2.68 -12.98 1.93
CA MET A 1 3.83 -12.39 1.21
C MET A 1 3.27 -11.42 0.19
N PHE A 2 3.82 -10.20 0.10
CA PHE A 2 3.34 -9.20 -0.85
C PHE A 2 3.62 -9.61 -2.29
N LYS A 3 2.83 -9.10 -3.24
CA LYS A 3 3.03 -9.28 -4.68
C LYS A 3 3.11 -7.92 -5.38
N THR A 4 3.87 -7.83 -6.47
CA THR A 4 3.82 -6.65 -7.35
C THR A 4 2.42 -6.50 -7.94
N GLY A 5 1.93 -5.27 -8.03
CA GLY A 5 0.57 -4.91 -8.44
C GLY A 5 -0.48 -5.03 -7.34
N GLN A 6 -0.12 -5.55 -6.16
CA GLN A 6 -1.08 -5.74 -5.07
C GLN A 6 -1.45 -4.41 -4.40
N ALA A 7 -2.75 -4.24 -4.11
CA ALA A 7 -3.25 -3.16 -3.27
C ALA A 7 -2.94 -3.42 -1.78
N VAL A 8 -2.39 -2.42 -1.12
CA VAL A 8 -2.00 -2.46 0.29
C VAL A 8 -2.45 -1.21 1.02
N VAL A 9 -2.85 -1.34 2.29
CA VAL A 9 -3.19 -0.21 3.15
C VAL A 9 -2.04 0.08 4.11
N CYS A 10 -1.68 1.35 4.27
CA CYS A 10 -0.70 1.75 5.28
C CYS A 10 -1.33 1.67 6.68
N ILE A 11 -0.79 0.83 7.54
CA ILE A 11 -1.26 0.62 8.92
C ILE A 11 -0.43 1.40 9.96
N ASN A 12 0.80 1.79 9.59
CA ASN A 12 1.71 2.53 10.46
C ASN A 12 2.49 3.61 9.69
N ASP A 13 2.13 4.87 9.92
CA ASP A 13 2.78 6.07 9.37
C ASP A 13 3.66 6.81 10.38
N GLU A 14 4.08 6.15 11.46
CA GLU A 14 5.03 6.73 12.43
C GLU A 14 6.46 6.60 11.92
N PHE A 15 7.11 7.73 11.68
CA PHE A 15 8.48 7.81 11.20
C PHE A 15 9.35 8.58 12.18
N GLU A 16 10.60 8.14 12.30
CA GLU A 16 11.61 8.88 13.05
C GLU A 16 11.87 10.25 12.37
N PRO A 17 12.20 11.31 13.14
CA PRO A 17 12.35 12.65 12.58
C PRO A 17 13.33 12.76 11.41
N TRP A 18 14.43 12.01 11.44
CA TRP A 18 15.45 12.03 10.38
C TRP A 18 14.94 11.49 9.03
N VAL A 19 13.85 10.71 9.02
CA VAL A 19 13.27 10.18 7.78
C VAL A 19 12.73 11.32 6.90
N PHE A 20 12.20 12.38 7.51
CA PHE A 20 11.61 13.50 6.80
C PHE A 20 12.63 14.33 6.01
N ASP A 21 13.91 14.25 6.36
CA ASP A 21 15.00 14.91 5.63
C ASP A 21 15.43 14.13 4.38
N LEU A 22 15.18 12.81 4.34
CA LEU A 22 15.60 11.91 3.27
C LEU A 22 14.48 11.66 2.25
N TYR A 23 13.25 11.50 2.72
CA TYR A 23 12.12 11.06 1.90
C TYR A 23 11.41 12.26 1.27
N ARG A 24 11.06 12.14 -0.01
CA ARG A 24 10.22 13.13 -0.70
C ARG A 24 8.75 12.93 -0.36
N SER A 25 8.32 11.69 -0.16
CA SER A 25 6.92 11.37 0.10
C SER A 25 6.82 10.16 1.02
N LEU A 26 5.91 10.25 1.99
CA LEU A 26 5.68 9.23 3.02
C LEU A 26 4.24 8.71 2.95
N PRO A 27 4.03 7.41 3.22
CA PRO A 27 2.70 6.84 3.28
C PRO A 27 1.97 7.36 4.52
N LYS A 28 0.67 7.63 4.34
CA LYS A 28 -0.26 8.03 5.39
C LYS A 28 -1.12 6.86 5.83
N LYS A 29 -1.35 6.71 7.14
CA LYS A 29 -2.17 5.64 7.70
C LYS A 29 -3.60 5.67 7.15
N GLY A 30 -4.13 4.49 6.86
CA GLY A 30 -5.45 4.29 6.26
C GLY A 30 -5.54 4.55 4.75
N LYS A 31 -4.48 5.11 4.12
CA LYS A 31 -4.45 5.28 2.67
C LYS A 31 -4.00 3.99 1.99
N ILE A 32 -4.62 3.72 0.84
CA ILE A 32 -4.33 2.58 -0.03
C ILE A 32 -3.26 2.98 -1.05
N TYR A 33 -2.36 2.04 -1.33
CA TYR A 33 -1.26 2.15 -2.27
C TYR A 33 -1.11 0.85 -3.07
N THR A 34 -0.36 0.92 -4.16
CA THR A 34 -0.10 -0.22 -5.04
C THR A 34 1.38 -0.60 -4.98
N VAL A 35 1.68 -1.88 -4.77
CA VAL A 35 3.06 -2.37 -4.71
C VAL A 35 3.70 -2.34 -6.10
N ARG A 36 4.65 -1.43 -6.30
CA ARG A 36 5.44 -1.32 -7.55
C ARG A 36 6.52 -2.39 -7.66
N SER A 37 7.27 -2.61 -6.57
CA SER A 37 8.29 -3.66 -6.53
C SER A 37 8.65 -4.04 -5.11
N LEU A 38 9.25 -5.22 -4.97
CA LEU A 38 9.74 -5.76 -3.71
C LEU A 38 11.25 -5.91 -3.78
N GLY A 39 11.92 -5.73 -2.66
CA GLY A 39 13.36 -5.91 -2.55
C GLY A 39 13.81 -6.10 -1.12
N VAL A 40 15.12 -6.04 -0.92
CA VAL A 40 15.74 -5.99 0.41
C VAL A 40 16.23 -4.59 0.64
N GLY A 41 15.92 -4.02 1.80
CA GLY A 41 16.31 -2.67 2.17
C GLY A 41 16.92 -2.60 3.55
N ARG A 42 17.74 -1.58 3.78
CA ARG A 42 18.30 -1.28 5.09
C ARG A 42 17.20 -0.78 6.03
N SER A 43 17.14 -1.34 7.22
CA SER A 43 16.24 -0.92 8.29
C SER A 43 17.03 -0.66 9.57
N LYS A 44 16.43 0.14 10.47
CA LYS A 44 17.00 0.51 11.77
C LYS A 44 18.50 0.85 11.70
N PRO A 45 18.89 1.86 10.89
CA PRO A 45 20.29 2.22 10.74
C PRO A 45 20.89 2.65 12.09
N GLN A 46 22.08 2.12 12.39
CA GLN A 46 22.88 2.51 13.53
C GLN A 46 23.92 3.53 13.08
N PHE A 47 23.81 4.75 13.61
CA PHE A 47 24.70 5.84 13.28
C PHE A 47 25.81 5.99 14.33
N THR A 48 26.99 6.38 13.87
CA THR A 48 28.11 6.81 14.71
C THR A 48 28.65 8.13 14.20
N VAL A 49 29.13 8.95 15.12
CA VAL A 49 29.82 10.21 14.81
C VAL A 49 31.31 9.94 14.90
N ASN A 50 32.08 10.25 13.86
CA ASN A 50 33.55 10.19 13.91
C ASN A 50 34.13 11.47 14.53
N ASP A 51 35.46 11.50 14.73
CA ASP A 51 36.17 12.64 15.32
C ASP A 51 36.02 13.93 14.50
N ASP A 52 35.69 13.82 13.20
CA ASP A 52 35.41 14.93 12.29
C ASP A 52 33.95 15.42 12.32
N ALA A 53 33.14 14.94 13.28
CA ALA A 53 31.71 15.24 13.40
C ALA A 53 30.84 14.81 12.19
N GLU A 54 31.31 13.88 11.37
CA GLU A 54 30.53 13.26 10.29
C GLU A 54 29.67 12.11 10.84
N ILE A 55 28.40 12.07 10.43
CA ILE A 55 27.49 10.96 10.73
C ILE A 55 27.74 9.84 9.72
N LYS A 56 28.20 8.67 10.20
CA LYS A 56 28.38 7.46 9.40
C LYS A 56 27.48 6.34 9.86
N ILE A 57 26.99 5.54 8.91
CA ILE A 57 26.24 4.31 9.21
C ILE A 57 27.25 3.22 9.59
N LYS A 58 27.17 2.74 10.83
CA LYS A 58 27.99 1.62 11.33
C LYS A 58 27.36 0.27 11.00
N GLY A 59 26.04 0.20 10.96
CA GLY A 59 25.30 -1.02 10.68
C GLY A 59 23.84 -0.74 10.39
N ALA A 60 23.16 -1.74 9.82
CA ALA A 60 21.72 -1.73 9.60
C ALA A 60 21.21 -3.17 9.63
N GLU A 61 19.94 -3.32 9.99
CA GLU A 61 19.19 -4.55 9.73
C GLU A 61 18.73 -4.56 8.26
N PHE A 62 18.26 -5.71 7.79
CA PHE A 62 17.72 -5.87 6.44
C PHE A 62 16.33 -6.48 6.50
N ASP A 63 15.37 -5.76 5.93
CA ASP A 63 13.97 -6.16 5.88
C ASP A 63 13.45 -6.16 4.45
N ILE A 64 12.25 -6.72 4.25
CA ILE A 64 11.53 -6.61 2.98
C ILE A 64 11.19 -5.14 2.76
N MET A 65 11.73 -4.59 1.69
CA MET A 65 11.45 -3.26 1.19
C MET A 65 10.32 -3.33 0.15
N ILE A 66 9.37 -2.41 0.28
CA ILE A 66 8.29 -2.19 -0.68
C ILE A 66 8.47 -0.81 -1.31
N LEU A 67 8.47 -0.78 -2.65
CA LEU A 67 8.27 0.45 -3.42
C LEU A 67 6.80 0.53 -3.82
N LEU A 68 6.24 1.74 -3.76
CA LEU A 68 4.85 2.00 -4.11
C LEU A 68 4.78 2.77 -5.44
N GLU A 69 3.69 2.61 -6.19
CA GLU A 69 3.50 3.32 -7.46
C GLU A 69 3.23 4.81 -7.23
N GLU A 70 2.47 5.14 -6.19
CA GLU A 70 2.02 6.51 -5.91
C GLU A 70 3.09 7.35 -5.21
N LEU A 71 4.12 6.72 -4.64
CA LEU A 71 5.18 7.38 -3.88
C LEU A 71 6.54 7.07 -4.53
N LEU A 72 7.15 8.10 -5.11
CA LEU A 72 8.48 8.06 -5.71
C LEU A 72 9.46 8.88 -4.88
N ASN A 73 10.51 8.22 -4.39
CA ASN A 73 11.54 8.83 -3.56
C ASN A 73 12.89 8.91 -4.28
N PRO A 74 13.83 9.73 -3.78
CA PRO A 74 15.19 9.72 -4.30
C PRO A 74 15.93 8.43 -3.90
N ASP A 75 17.06 8.19 -4.55
CA ASP A 75 18.01 7.16 -4.15
C ASP A 75 18.61 7.46 -2.78
N ASP A 76 18.92 6.41 -2.03
CA ASP A 76 19.54 6.49 -0.72
C ASP A 76 20.94 7.12 -0.82
N PRO A 77 21.15 8.33 -0.25
CA PRO A 77 22.42 9.05 -0.35
C PRO A 77 23.56 8.38 0.43
N HIS A 78 23.22 7.46 1.34
CA HIS A 78 24.18 6.71 2.15
C HIS A 78 24.42 5.28 1.63
N SER A 79 23.97 4.97 0.41
CA SER A 79 24.16 3.68 -0.24
C SER A 79 24.98 3.83 -1.52
N SER A 80 26.01 3.00 -1.69
CA SER A 80 26.79 2.95 -2.94
C SER A 80 26.00 2.35 -4.10
N VAL A 81 24.94 1.58 -3.81
CA VAL A 81 24.14 0.84 -4.80
C VAL A 81 23.07 1.73 -5.46
N LYS A 82 22.92 3.00 -5.02
CA LYS A 82 21.90 3.94 -5.53
C LYS A 82 20.50 3.31 -5.60
N GLN A 83 20.08 2.72 -4.49
CA GLN A 83 18.77 2.11 -4.36
C GLN A 83 17.75 3.17 -3.95
N GLU A 84 16.57 3.18 -4.58
CA GLU A 84 15.45 4.05 -4.17
C GLU A 84 15.07 3.81 -2.69
N LEU A 85 14.80 4.89 -1.96
CA LEU A 85 14.29 4.83 -0.60
C LEU A 85 12.87 4.25 -0.54
N GLY A 86 12.78 2.97 -0.22
CA GLY A 86 11.53 2.25 -0.03
C GLY A 86 11.10 2.10 1.43
N PHE A 87 9.97 1.44 1.63
CA PHE A 87 9.32 1.32 2.93
C PHE A 87 9.39 -0.10 3.47
N ARG A 88 9.46 -0.26 4.79
CA ARG A 88 9.39 -1.59 5.41
C ARG A 88 8.00 -2.20 5.22
N SER A 89 7.97 -3.49 4.89
CA SER A 89 6.72 -4.20 4.59
C SER A 89 5.74 -4.28 5.76
N ASP A 90 6.24 -4.24 7.00
CA ASP A 90 5.43 -4.30 8.23
C ASP A 90 4.59 -3.04 8.48
N ARG A 91 4.81 -1.97 7.71
CA ARG A 91 3.97 -0.76 7.71
C ARG A 91 2.68 -0.91 6.90
N PHE A 92 2.54 -2.01 6.18
CA PHE A 92 1.43 -2.25 5.27
C PHE A 92 0.69 -3.54 5.60
N ALA A 93 -0.61 -3.54 5.33
CA ALA A 93 -1.42 -4.75 5.31
C ALA A 93 -1.94 -4.99 3.87
N PRO A 94 -1.92 -6.24 3.38
CA PRO A 94 -2.52 -6.58 2.10
C PRO A 94 -4.04 -6.37 2.17
N LEU A 95 -4.62 -5.78 1.12
CA LEU A 95 -6.06 -5.82 0.93
C LEU A 95 -6.40 -7.15 0.25
N GLU A 96 -7.40 -7.84 0.78
CA GLU A 96 -7.98 -8.99 0.10
C GLU A 96 -8.80 -8.47 -1.07
N GLU A 97 -8.57 -9.01 -2.26
CA GLU A 97 -9.46 -8.82 -3.39
C GLU A 97 -10.76 -9.54 -3.02
N ILE A 98 -11.83 -8.78 -2.80
CA ILE A 98 -13.17 -9.37 -2.82
C ILE A 98 -13.37 -9.75 -4.28
N GLU A 99 -13.27 -11.04 -4.60
CA GLU A 99 -13.78 -11.54 -5.88
C GLU A 99 -15.26 -11.14 -5.92
N GLU A 100 -15.59 -10.09 -6.67
CA GLU A 100 -16.97 -9.79 -7.02
C GLU A 100 -17.45 -10.98 -7.85
N GLU A 101 -18.04 -11.98 -7.20
CA GLU A 101 -18.96 -12.88 -7.87
C GLU A 101 -20.02 -11.98 -8.48
N GLU A 102 -19.98 -11.81 -9.81
CA GLU A 102 -21.07 -11.22 -10.57
C GLU A 102 -22.33 -12.07 -10.29
N GLU A 103 -23.07 -11.74 -9.23
CA GLU A 103 -24.45 -12.18 -9.06
C GLU A 103 -25.24 -11.55 -10.20
N VAL A 104 -25.29 -12.25 -11.33
CA VAL A 104 -26.24 -11.99 -12.41
C VAL A 104 -27.63 -12.22 -11.81
N TYR A 105 -28.25 -11.17 -11.29
CA TYR A 105 -29.67 -11.17 -10.93
C TYR A 105 -30.47 -11.35 -12.22
N GLU A 106 -30.81 -12.60 -12.53
CA GLU A 106 -31.72 -12.95 -13.60
C GLU A 106 -33.11 -12.39 -13.24
N MET A 107 -33.47 -11.22 -13.80
CA MET A 107 -34.82 -10.67 -13.69
C MET A 107 -35.80 -11.59 -14.42
N VAL A 108 -36.40 -12.54 -13.71
CA VAL A 108 -37.51 -13.34 -14.22
C VAL A 108 -38.78 -12.48 -14.25
N GLY A 109 -38.89 -11.66 -15.30
CA GLY A 109 -40.15 -11.02 -15.67
C GLY A 109 -41.08 -12.04 -16.31
N ILE A 110 -42.09 -12.52 -15.57
CA ILE A 110 -43.24 -13.20 -16.18
C ILE A 110 -44.47 -12.31 -15.98
N GLY A 111 -44.73 -11.49 -16.99
CA GLY A 111 -46.05 -10.92 -17.21
C GLY A 111 -47.01 -12.02 -17.67
N LYS A 112 -48.11 -12.21 -16.94
CA LYS A 112 -49.36 -12.75 -17.50
C LYS A 112 -50.52 -11.85 -17.10
N GLN A 113 -51.04 -11.20 -18.13
CA GLN A 113 -52.25 -10.39 -18.13
C GLN A 113 -53.47 -11.33 -18.22
N GLN A 114 -54.40 -11.24 -17.27
CA GLN A 114 -55.81 -11.63 -17.42
C GLN A 114 -56.59 -10.49 -16.74
N LYS A 115 -57.23 -9.58 -17.50
CA LYS A 115 -58.63 -9.63 -17.94
C LYS A 115 -59.54 -10.21 -16.84
N GLU A 116 -60.62 -9.61 -16.39
CA GLU A 116 -61.42 -8.43 -16.74
C GLU A 116 -62.53 -8.51 -15.69
N TYR A 117 -62.73 -7.50 -14.85
CA TYR A 117 -63.90 -7.47 -13.97
C TYR A 117 -64.58 -6.12 -14.11
N GLU A 118 -65.66 -6.12 -14.88
CA GLU A 118 -66.68 -5.10 -14.84
C GLU A 118 -67.95 -5.63 -14.13
N PRO A 119 -68.75 -4.73 -13.53
CA PRO A 119 -69.32 -4.91 -12.20
C PRO A 119 -70.79 -5.40 -12.23
N GLN A 120 -71.46 -5.26 -11.07
CA GLN A 120 -72.90 -5.04 -10.84
C GLN A 120 -73.61 -6.14 -10.02
N PRO A 121 -74.81 -5.90 -9.43
CA PRO A 121 -75.27 -4.69 -8.72
C PRO A 121 -76.03 -5.01 -7.41
N ARG A 122 -76.23 -3.95 -6.63
CA ARG A 122 -77.25 -3.70 -5.58
C ARG A 122 -77.02 -4.28 -4.18
#